data_AF-A0A1F8M833-F1
#
_entry.id   AF-A0A1F8M833-F1
#
_cell.length_a   1.000
_cell.length_b   1.000
_cell.length_c   1.000
_cell.angle_alpha   90.00
_cell.angle_beta   90.00
_cell.angle_gamma   90.00
#
_symmetry.space_group_name_H-M   'P 1'
#
loop_
_entity.id
_entity.type
_entity.pdbx_description
1 polymer ?
#
loop_
_entity_poly.entity_id
_entity_poly.type
_entity_poly.pdbx_seq_one_letter_code
_entity_poly.pdbx_strand_id
1 'polypeptide(L)'
;MVFFSQFVRCYNPAMRYRFPSKYLLVIPVLCVLAVVLYNIPFVHSRLAWRIENLRVRIQYAINPPEEAVFQPQEQAQLENQVNAIVNATLTALAPALTPIPPTSTSIPEGPTSTRMPSSTPTLSPTPLPDTIRLEGVKYEDQHNRYNFCGPANLSMALTFWDWDGNRDTVGEYVKSNKDDKNVMPYELQDFVQSQTDGHGALIRYGGDTNLLKKLVAGGFPVVTEKGYYTYDMTGRYGWLGHYQFVTGYDDTKGVLVVQDTYIPQGENHEFTYKEFNDGWRSFDNLFMVVYPLDREGELLQLLGDYADTDWSSRKALEVATNETSSLIGVEQYFAAFNVGTSHVNLKEYMDAAYAYDYAFQLYANLPKDDLRPFRMLWYQTGPYFAYYYSGRYQDVIDLANITFDTVGDDVLEETWYWRGMAELALGQTDAAIADFRESVRLHPDFTPGLYQLEQLGVSP
;
A
#
# COMPACT_ATOMS: atom_id res chain seq x y z
N MET A 1 -44.29 46.38 -51.26
CA MET A 1 -45.22 45.28 -50.96
C MET A 1 -44.44 44.25 -50.17
N VAL A 2 -44.44 44.34 -48.83
CA VAL A 2 -45.35 43.59 -47.93
C VAL A 2 -45.07 42.10 -48.13
N PHE A 3 -44.35 41.40 -47.25
CA PHE A 3 -44.90 40.81 -46.02
C PHE A 3 -43.81 40.60 -44.96
N PHE A 4 -43.71 41.50 -43.98
CA PHE A 4 -43.17 41.22 -42.64
C PHE A 4 -44.32 41.45 -41.67
N SER A 5 -45.19 40.46 -41.52
CA SER A 5 -46.33 40.50 -40.61
C SER A 5 -46.93 39.11 -40.48
N GLN A 6 -46.50 38.39 -39.44
CA GLN A 6 -47.37 37.55 -38.59
C GLN A 6 -46.46 36.75 -37.66
N PHE A 7 -46.25 37.27 -36.46
CA PHE A 7 -46.19 36.50 -35.19
C PHE A 7 -46.03 37.52 -34.04
N VAL A 8 -46.97 38.47 -33.96
CA VAL A 8 -47.19 39.27 -32.75
C VAL A 8 -48.51 38.81 -32.18
N ARG A 9 -48.44 37.97 -31.15
CA ARG A 9 -49.38 37.84 -30.02
C ARG A 9 -49.20 36.48 -29.36
N CYS A 10 -48.36 36.48 -28.32
CA CYS A 10 -48.58 35.81 -27.02
C CYS A 10 -47.35 36.02 -26.13
N TYR A 11 -46.88 37.27 -25.99
CA TYR A 11 -46.07 37.64 -24.83
C TYR A 11 -47.03 38.16 -23.77
N ASN A 12 -47.35 37.31 -22.79
CA ASN A 12 -48.15 37.68 -21.64
C ASN A 12 -47.25 38.50 -20.69
N PRO A 13 -47.44 39.83 -20.51
CA PRO A 13 -46.51 40.66 -19.74
C PRO A 13 -46.67 40.49 -18.21
N ALA A 14 -47.53 39.59 -17.75
CA ALA A 14 -47.97 39.47 -16.36
C ALA A 14 -47.27 38.37 -15.55
N MET A 15 -46.06 37.92 -15.93
CA MET A 15 -45.20 37.08 -15.07
C MET A 15 -43.77 37.62 -14.93
N ARG A 16 -43.62 38.94 -14.76
CA ARG A 16 -42.51 39.43 -13.94
C ARG A 16 -42.88 39.14 -12.48
N TYR A 17 -42.64 37.92 -12.01
CA TYR A 17 -42.39 37.73 -10.59
C TYR A 17 -41.18 38.60 -10.27
N ARG A 18 -41.45 39.82 -9.79
CA ARG A 18 -40.46 40.68 -9.15
C ARG A 18 -39.98 39.90 -7.95
N PHE A 19 -38.96 39.04 -8.09
CA PHE A 19 -38.20 38.57 -6.95
C PHE A 19 -37.71 39.83 -6.25
N PRO A 20 -38.24 40.16 -5.06
CA PRO A 20 -37.90 41.43 -4.44
C PRO A 20 -36.39 41.45 -4.19
N SER A 21 -35.69 42.53 -4.56
CA SER A 21 -34.22 42.65 -4.44
C SER A 21 -33.70 42.30 -3.02
N LYS A 22 -34.54 42.43 -1.99
CA LYS A 22 -34.29 41.95 -0.62
C LYS A 22 -33.99 40.45 -0.50
N TYR A 23 -34.44 39.59 -1.42
CA TYR A 23 -34.14 38.15 -1.40
C TYR A 23 -32.84 37.77 -2.13
N LEU A 24 -32.28 38.67 -2.96
CA LEU A 24 -30.94 38.47 -3.56
C LEU A 24 -29.83 38.49 -2.50
N LEU A 25 -30.03 39.18 -1.38
CA LEU A 25 -29.09 39.21 -0.25
C LEU A 25 -29.33 38.09 0.77
N VAL A 26 -30.50 37.43 0.74
CA VAL A 26 -30.82 36.36 1.70
C VAL A 26 -29.92 35.14 1.49
N ILE A 27 -29.68 34.73 0.24
CA ILE A 27 -28.84 33.57 -0.06
C ILE A 27 -27.40 33.79 0.42
N PRO A 28 -26.69 34.89 0.04
CA PRO A 28 -25.36 35.17 0.58
C PRO A 28 -25.32 35.25 2.11
N VAL A 29 -26.31 35.88 2.74
CA VAL A 29 -26.38 35.97 4.22
C VAL A 29 -26.56 34.59 4.85
N LEU A 30 -27.41 33.73 4.27
CA LEU A 30 -27.57 32.35 4.74
C LEU A 30 -26.31 31.51 4.54
N CYS A 31 -25.60 31.69 3.42
CA CYS A 31 -24.31 31.02 3.19
C CYS A 31 -23.27 31.46 4.22
N VAL A 32 -23.14 32.77 4.48
CA VAL A 32 -22.23 33.29 5.51
C VAL A 32 -22.62 32.76 6.89
N LEU A 33 -23.91 32.76 7.23
CA LEU A 33 -24.41 32.24 8.50
C LEU A 33 -24.14 30.73 8.63
N ALA A 34 -24.29 29.96 7.54
CA ALA A 34 -23.95 28.53 7.53
C ALA A 34 -22.44 28.30 7.74
N VAL A 35 -21.57 29.10 7.12
CA VAL A 35 -20.11 29.03 7.34
C VAL A 35 -19.75 29.39 8.78
N VAL A 36 -20.35 30.46 9.34
CA VAL A 36 -20.13 30.85 10.73
C VAL A 36 -20.59 29.75 11.69
N LEU A 37 -21.78 29.18 11.47
CA LEU A 37 -22.30 28.08 12.28
C LEU A 37 -21.45 26.81 12.14
N TYR A 38 -20.96 26.49 10.94
CA TYR A 38 -20.10 25.34 10.70
C TYR A 38 -18.77 25.44 11.46
N ASN A 39 -18.18 26.63 11.54
CA ASN A 39 -16.92 26.87 12.25
C ASN A 39 -17.06 26.88 13.79
N ILE A 40 -18.27 26.73 14.34
CA ILE A 40 -18.45 26.52 15.78
C ILE A 40 -17.88 25.13 16.11
N PRO A 41 -16.92 24.98 17.07
CA PRO A 41 -16.21 23.72 17.30
C PRO A 41 -17.10 22.49 17.52
N PHE A 42 -18.23 22.66 18.21
CA PHE A 42 -19.22 21.61 18.44
C PHE A 42 -19.96 21.16 17.16
N VAL A 43 -20.22 22.10 16.25
CA VAL A 43 -20.88 21.82 14.97
C VAL A 43 -19.86 21.21 14.01
N HIS A 44 -18.67 21.81 13.93
CA HIS A 44 -17.57 21.35 13.10
C HIS A 44 -17.23 19.89 13.38
N SER A 45 -16.98 19.52 14.64
CA SER A 45 -16.60 18.13 15.00
C SER A 45 -17.66 17.08 14.63
N ARG A 46 -18.94 17.47 14.53
CA ARG A 46 -20.04 16.57 14.16
C ARG A 46 -20.31 16.51 12.66
N LEU A 47 -19.95 17.55 11.91
CA LEU A 47 -20.25 17.68 10.49
C LEU A 47 -19.03 17.55 9.58
N ALA A 48 -17.82 17.81 10.06
CA ALA A 48 -16.60 17.82 9.26
C ALA A 48 -16.44 16.54 8.43
N TRP A 49 -16.54 15.38 9.08
CA TRP A 49 -16.45 14.09 8.39
C TRP A 49 -17.55 13.87 7.33
N ARG A 50 -18.74 14.46 7.51
CA ARG A 50 -19.83 14.35 6.52
C ARG A 50 -19.58 15.23 5.30
N ILE A 51 -19.01 16.41 5.53
CA ILE A 51 -18.62 17.33 4.47
C ILE A 51 -17.47 16.73 3.68
N GLU A 52 -16.48 16.14 4.36
CA GLU A 52 -15.36 15.48 3.71
C GLU A 52 -15.83 14.26 2.91
N ASN A 53 -16.67 13.40 3.47
CA ASN A 53 -17.29 12.30 2.72
C ASN A 53 -18.07 12.78 1.50
N LEU A 54 -18.76 13.92 1.59
CA LEU A 54 -19.47 14.50 0.44
C LEU A 54 -18.48 15.02 -0.61
N ARG A 55 -17.39 15.68 -0.20
CA ARG A 55 -16.30 16.14 -1.07
C ARG A 55 -15.70 14.96 -1.85
N VAL A 56 -15.30 13.90 -1.16
CA VAL A 56 -14.73 12.69 -1.77
C VAL A 56 -15.72 12.04 -2.74
N ARG A 57 -17.01 11.92 -2.37
CA ARG A 57 -18.05 11.40 -3.27
C ARG A 57 -18.23 12.25 -4.53
N ILE A 58 -18.15 13.58 -4.42
CA ILE A 58 -18.22 14.48 -5.58
C ILE A 58 -16.97 14.30 -6.45
N GLN A 59 -15.78 14.24 -5.85
CA GLN A 59 -14.54 14.00 -6.57
C GLN A 59 -14.60 12.69 -7.38
N TYR A 60 -15.00 11.59 -6.75
CA TYR A 60 -15.12 10.29 -7.41
C TYR A 60 -16.22 10.25 -8.49
N ALA A 61 -17.27 11.05 -8.34
CA ALA A 61 -18.29 11.17 -9.38
C ALA A 61 -17.80 11.93 -10.62
N ILE A 62 -16.82 12.83 -10.46
CA ILE A 62 -16.25 13.62 -11.56
C ILE A 62 -15.07 12.86 -12.19
N ASN A 63 -14.18 12.33 -11.35
CA ASN A 63 -12.98 11.58 -11.70
C ASN A 63 -12.99 10.24 -10.97
N PRO A 64 -13.59 9.19 -11.55
CA PRO A 64 -13.61 7.87 -10.92
C PRO A 64 -12.18 7.32 -10.78
N PRO A 65 -11.71 7.02 -9.56
CA PRO A 65 -10.33 6.58 -9.35
C PRO A 65 -10.02 5.23 -10.01
N GLU A 66 -11.03 4.41 -10.28
CA GLU A 66 -10.89 3.14 -11.01
C GLU A 66 -10.48 3.36 -12.47
N GLU A 67 -10.74 4.55 -13.03
CA GLU A 67 -10.34 4.90 -14.39
C GLU A 67 -8.91 5.43 -14.47
N ALA A 68 -8.32 5.84 -13.34
CA ALA A 68 -6.93 6.26 -13.26
C ALA A 68 -6.02 5.05 -13.49
N VAL A 69 -5.19 5.12 -14.53
CA VAL A 69 -4.26 4.05 -14.92
C VAL A 69 -2.90 4.67 -15.12
N PHE A 70 -1.94 4.23 -14.31
CA PHE A 70 -0.53 4.51 -14.54
C PHE A 70 0.00 3.61 -15.67
N GLN A 71 0.64 4.23 -16.66
CA GLN A 71 1.34 3.54 -17.73
C GLN A 71 2.79 4.03 -17.72
N PRO A 72 3.72 3.25 -17.15
CA PRO A 72 5.13 3.61 -17.14
C PRO A 72 5.67 3.80 -18.56
N GLN A 73 6.42 4.87 -18.82
CA GLN A 73 6.83 5.24 -20.18
C GLN A 73 8.34 5.29 -20.38
N GLU A 74 9.12 5.58 -19.34
CA GLU A 74 10.57 5.81 -19.51
C GLU A 74 11.31 4.59 -20.02
N GLN A 75 10.94 3.40 -19.56
CA GLN A 75 11.58 2.16 -20.01
C GLN A 75 11.39 1.93 -21.51
N ALA A 76 10.16 2.07 -22.01
CA ALA A 76 9.88 1.94 -23.43
C ALA A 76 10.61 3.01 -24.26
N GLN A 77 10.74 4.22 -23.73
CA GLN A 77 11.52 5.28 -24.38
C GLN A 77 13.02 4.95 -24.42
N LEU A 78 13.58 4.46 -23.32
CA LEU A 78 14.98 4.06 -23.23
C LEU A 78 15.29 2.89 -24.18
N GLU A 79 14.45 1.86 -24.22
CA GLU A 79 14.59 0.73 -25.14
C GLU A 79 14.53 1.18 -26.60
N ASN A 80 13.60 2.07 -26.95
CA ASN A 80 13.51 2.63 -28.30
C ASN A 80 14.76 3.43 -28.68
N GLN A 81 15.32 4.21 -27.75
CA GLN A 81 16.57 4.95 -27.97
C GLN A 81 17.77 4.01 -28.10
N VAL A 82 17.90 3.01 -27.23
CA VAL A 82 18.97 2.00 -27.29
C VAL A 82 18.87 1.22 -28.60
N ASN A 83 17.68 0.76 -29.00
CA ASN A 83 17.47 0.08 -30.28
C ASN A 83 17.85 0.97 -31.46
N ALA A 84 17.53 2.27 -31.43
CA ALA A 84 17.95 3.21 -32.46
C ALA A 84 19.47 3.38 -32.50
N ILE A 85 20.13 3.48 -31.35
CA ILE A 85 21.60 3.59 -31.24
C ILE A 85 22.27 2.30 -31.72
N VAL A 86 21.78 1.12 -31.30
CA VAL A 86 22.29 -0.18 -31.73
C VAL A 86 22.11 -0.34 -33.24
N ASN A 87 20.92 -0.03 -33.79
CA ASN A 87 20.69 -0.08 -35.23
C ASN A 87 21.59 0.88 -36.01
N ALA A 88 21.79 2.10 -35.51
CA ALA A 88 22.71 3.06 -36.12
C ALA A 88 24.17 2.56 -36.05
N THR A 89 24.55 1.93 -34.93
CA THR A 89 25.90 1.38 -34.72
C THR A 89 26.15 0.15 -35.61
N LEU A 90 25.19 -0.76 -35.72
CA LEU A 90 25.24 -1.90 -36.64
C LEU A 90 25.27 -1.46 -38.11
N THR A 91 24.56 -0.38 -38.46
CA THR A 91 24.61 0.23 -39.80
C THR A 91 25.97 0.86 -40.08
N ALA A 92 26.62 1.46 -39.06
CA ALA A 92 27.94 2.08 -39.19
C ALA A 92 29.10 1.07 -39.18
N LEU A 93 28.94 -0.07 -38.50
CA LEU A 93 29.93 -1.16 -38.39
C LEU A 93 29.74 -2.24 -39.46
N ALA A 94 29.27 -1.89 -40.68
CA ALA A 94 29.15 -2.85 -41.77
C ALA A 94 30.44 -2.97 -42.61
N PRO A 95 31.33 -3.95 -42.39
CA PRO A 95 32.26 -4.44 -43.40
C PRO A 95 31.73 -5.71 -44.10
N ALA A 96 32.09 -5.85 -45.38
CA ALA A 96 31.85 -7.05 -46.18
C ALA A 96 32.67 -8.23 -45.63
N LEU A 97 32.00 -9.25 -45.10
CA LEU A 97 32.63 -10.49 -44.64
C LEU A 97 32.44 -11.60 -45.69
N THR A 98 33.56 -12.17 -46.11
CA THR A 98 33.64 -13.39 -46.93
C THR A 98 33.53 -14.62 -46.00
N PRO A 99 32.69 -15.62 -46.31
CA PRO A 99 32.48 -16.75 -45.40
C PRO A 99 33.62 -17.77 -45.43
N ILE A 100 34.04 -18.25 -44.25
CA ILE A 100 34.91 -19.42 -44.05
C ILE A 100 34.07 -20.50 -43.35
N PRO A 101 34.15 -21.79 -43.76
CA PRO A 101 33.32 -22.86 -43.19
C PRO A 101 33.83 -23.35 -41.81
N PRO A 102 32.92 -23.78 -40.91
CA PRO A 102 33.30 -24.35 -39.61
C PRO A 102 33.75 -25.82 -39.72
N THR A 103 34.77 -26.17 -38.95
CA THR A 103 35.19 -27.56 -38.69
C THR A 103 34.66 -28.00 -37.32
N SER A 104 34.01 -29.15 -37.26
CA SER A 104 33.50 -29.75 -36.02
C SER A 104 34.65 -30.33 -35.17
N THR A 105 34.63 -30.08 -33.86
CA THR A 105 35.51 -30.75 -32.89
C THR A 105 34.65 -31.42 -31.82
N SER A 106 34.98 -32.67 -31.52
CA SER A 106 34.29 -33.58 -30.61
C SER A 106 34.50 -33.24 -29.12
N ILE A 107 33.48 -33.56 -28.33
CA ILE A 107 33.39 -33.44 -26.87
C ILE A 107 34.27 -34.50 -26.16
N PRO A 108 35.02 -34.16 -25.09
CA PRO A 108 35.52 -35.14 -24.14
C PRO A 108 34.54 -35.38 -22.97
N GLU A 109 34.43 -36.64 -22.55
CA GLU A 109 33.69 -37.07 -21.35
C GLU A 109 34.44 -36.82 -20.02
N GLY A 110 33.67 -36.55 -18.96
CA GLY A 110 34.00 -36.82 -17.55
C GLY A 110 34.14 -35.57 -16.65
N PRO A 111 33.93 -35.66 -15.30
CA PRO A 111 33.93 -36.87 -14.48
C PRO A 111 32.67 -37.11 -13.59
N THR A 112 32.76 -38.24 -12.91
CA THR A 112 31.86 -38.99 -12.03
C THR A 112 31.20 -38.24 -10.87
N SER A 113 29.95 -38.63 -10.57
CA SER A 113 29.17 -38.23 -9.39
C SER A 113 29.86 -38.61 -8.07
N THR A 114 30.02 -37.62 -7.18
CA THR A 114 30.50 -37.81 -5.81
C THR A 114 29.32 -38.04 -4.87
N ARG A 115 29.45 -39.04 -4.00
CA ARG A 115 28.43 -39.46 -3.02
C ARG A 115 28.24 -38.40 -1.94
N MET A 116 27.02 -37.86 -1.82
CA MET A 116 26.61 -36.99 -0.70
C MET A 116 26.69 -37.74 0.66
N PRO A 117 27.07 -37.06 1.75
CA PRO A 117 27.00 -37.63 3.09
C PRO A 117 25.55 -37.82 3.55
N SER A 118 25.37 -38.86 4.36
CA SER A 118 24.10 -39.30 4.96
C SER A 118 23.53 -38.24 5.91
N SER A 119 22.23 -37.98 5.78
CA SER A 119 21.46 -37.14 6.70
C SER A 119 21.52 -37.69 8.12
N THR A 120 21.84 -36.82 9.08
CA THR A 120 21.65 -37.07 10.52
C THR A 120 20.14 -37.13 10.79
N PRO A 121 19.63 -38.06 11.61
CA PRO A 121 18.20 -38.12 11.92
C PRO A 121 17.77 -36.84 12.64
N THR A 122 17.02 -36.00 11.94
CA THR A 122 16.33 -34.84 12.50
C THR A 122 15.24 -35.34 13.44
N LEU A 123 15.21 -34.84 14.68
CA LEU A 123 14.10 -35.08 15.60
C LEU A 123 12.81 -34.68 14.90
N SER A 124 11.84 -35.60 14.82
CA SER A 124 10.52 -35.30 14.27
C SER A 124 9.92 -34.16 15.10
N PRO A 125 9.50 -33.05 14.48
CA PRO A 125 8.91 -31.93 15.23
C PRO A 125 7.67 -32.41 15.98
N THR A 126 7.48 -31.90 17.19
CA THR A 126 6.24 -32.09 17.95
C THR A 126 5.07 -31.59 17.09
N PRO A 127 4.01 -32.40 16.89
CA PRO A 127 2.85 -31.95 16.13
C PRO A 127 2.21 -30.75 16.82
N LEU A 128 1.82 -29.75 16.02
CA LEU A 128 1.05 -28.61 16.53
C LEU A 128 -0.31 -29.10 17.05
N PRO A 129 -0.88 -28.47 18.11
CA PRO A 129 -2.24 -28.75 18.53
C PRO A 129 -3.24 -28.46 17.40
N ASP A 130 -4.36 -29.21 17.33
CA ASP A 130 -5.37 -29.01 16.28
C ASP A 130 -6.10 -27.66 16.40
N THR A 131 -6.17 -27.10 17.61
CA THR A 131 -6.83 -25.82 17.89
C THR A 131 -6.03 -25.06 18.94
N ILE A 132 -5.82 -23.76 18.69
CA ILE A 132 -5.25 -22.81 19.66
C ILE A 132 -6.07 -21.53 19.65
N ARG A 133 -6.31 -20.99 20.84
CA ARG A 133 -6.75 -19.60 21.04
C ARG A 133 -5.91 -19.03 22.18
N LEU A 134 -5.16 -17.97 21.90
CA LEU A 134 -4.36 -17.31 22.92
C LEU A 134 -5.28 -16.61 23.92
N GLU A 135 -5.08 -16.91 25.20
CA GLU A 135 -5.78 -16.25 26.29
C GLU A 135 -5.13 -14.89 26.60
N GLY A 136 -5.86 -13.99 27.28
CA GLY A 136 -5.31 -12.71 27.73
C GLY A 136 -5.26 -11.59 26.67
N VAL A 137 -5.77 -11.84 25.46
CA VAL A 137 -5.91 -10.81 24.41
C VAL A 137 -6.91 -9.74 24.88
N LYS A 138 -6.47 -8.48 24.95
CA LYS A 138 -7.31 -7.32 25.24
C LYS A 138 -7.81 -6.74 23.92
N TYR A 139 -9.05 -7.06 23.54
CA TYR A 139 -9.62 -6.58 22.28
C TYR A 139 -9.78 -5.05 22.26
N GLU A 140 -9.39 -4.44 21.15
CA GLU A 140 -9.56 -3.01 20.86
C GLU A 140 -9.93 -2.81 19.38
N ASP A 141 -11.05 -2.14 19.09
CA ASP A 141 -11.49 -1.84 17.72
C ASP A 141 -10.77 -0.61 17.13
N GLN A 142 -11.13 -0.17 15.92
CA GLN A 142 -10.76 1.16 15.37
C GLN A 142 -11.96 2.13 15.29
N HIS A 143 -13.13 1.78 15.81
CA HIS A 143 -14.35 2.57 15.66
C HIS A 143 -14.22 3.96 16.29
N ASN A 144 -14.78 4.96 15.61
CA ASN A 144 -14.66 6.38 15.94
C ASN A 144 -13.23 6.96 15.81
N ARG A 145 -12.36 6.28 15.06
CA ARG A 145 -11.04 6.75 14.63
C ARG A 145 -10.82 6.43 13.15
N TYR A 146 -10.52 7.44 12.34
CA TYR A 146 -10.40 7.31 10.90
C TYR A 146 -9.04 6.70 10.53
N ASN A 147 -9.01 5.56 9.83
CA ASN A 147 -7.77 4.83 9.44
C ASN A 147 -6.87 4.44 10.61
N PHE A 148 -7.45 3.87 11.68
CA PHE A 148 -6.73 3.41 12.88
C PHE A 148 -6.51 1.89 12.94
N CYS A 149 -6.67 1.17 11.82
CA CYS A 149 -6.43 -0.27 11.77
C CYS A 149 -5.02 -0.65 12.25
N GLY A 150 -3.96 0.03 11.77
CA GLY A 150 -2.59 -0.18 12.20
C GLY A 150 -2.41 0.07 13.71
N PRO A 151 -2.73 1.28 14.22
CA PRO A 151 -2.65 1.58 15.64
C PRO A 151 -3.39 0.62 16.57
N ALA A 152 -4.62 0.21 16.20
CA ALA A 152 -5.43 -0.71 17.00
C ALA A 152 -4.90 -2.16 16.97
N ASN A 153 -4.41 -2.65 15.83
CA ASN A 153 -3.79 -3.97 15.78
C ASN A 153 -2.46 -3.98 16.55
N LEU A 154 -1.65 -2.91 16.45
CA LEU A 154 -0.40 -2.81 17.19
C LEU A 154 -0.63 -2.69 18.71
N SER A 155 -1.64 -1.93 19.15
CA SER A 155 -1.96 -1.83 20.58
C SER A 155 -2.40 -3.18 21.16
N MET A 156 -3.19 -3.97 20.44
CA MET A 156 -3.53 -5.34 20.86
C MET A 156 -2.28 -6.24 20.94
N ALA A 157 -1.37 -6.12 19.97
CA ALA A 157 -0.12 -6.88 19.96
C ALA A 157 0.80 -6.53 21.14
N LEU A 158 0.89 -5.25 21.51
CA LEU A 158 1.69 -4.79 22.65
C LEU A 158 1.03 -5.11 24.00
N THR A 159 -0.29 -4.90 24.12
CA THR A 159 -1.02 -5.14 25.37
C THR A 159 -1.15 -6.62 25.73
N PHE A 160 -1.01 -7.53 24.75
CA PHE A 160 -0.80 -8.96 24.97
C PHE A 160 0.48 -9.25 25.77
N TRP A 161 1.49 -8.38 25.65
CA TRP A 161 2.75 -8.42 26.40
C TRP A 161 2.79 -7.36 27.52
N ASP A 162 1.65 -7.12 28.16
CA ASP A 162 1.50 -6.26 29.34
C ASP A 162 1.94 -4.79 29.17
N TRP A 163 2.02 -4.28 27.93
CA TRP A 163 2.22 -2.85 27.69
C TRP A 163 1.03 -2.02 28.19
N ASP A 164 1.30 -0.89 28.83
CA ASP A 164 0.30 -0.01 29.47
C ASP A 164 -0.11 1.16 28.57
N GLY A 165 -0.53 0.85 27.35
CA GLY A 165 -0.99 1.83 26.36
C GLY A 165 -2.21 1.35 25.57
N ASN A 166 -2.58 2.09 24.54
CA ASN A 166 -3.75 1.81 23.69
C ASN A 166 -3.57 2.35 22.27
N ARG A 167 -4.57 2.15 21.39
CA ARG A 167 -4.54 2.61 19.99
C ARG A 167 -4.35 4.12 19.84
N ASP A 168 -4.81 4.93 20.81
CA ASP A 168 -4.68 6.39 20.76
C ASP A 168 -3.23 6.80 21.07
N THR A 169 -2.56 6.12 21.99
CA THR A 169 -1.12 6.30 22.26
C THR A 169 -0.27 5.96 21.04
N VAL A 170 -0.58 4.84 20.37
CA VAL A 170 0.10 4.48 19.11
C VAL A 170 -0.20 5.53 18.04
N GLY A 171 -1.48 5.86 17.85
CA GLY A 171 -1.95 6.79 16.83
C GLY A 171 -1.41 8.21 16.97
N GLU A 172 -1.16 8.70 18.19
CA GLU A 172 -0.52 10.01 18.41
C GLU A 172 0.88 10.10 17.81
N TYR A 173 1.61 8.98 17.79
CA TYR A 173 2.94 8.90 17.19
C TYR A 173 2.89 8.65 15.69
N VAL A 174 2.15 7.63 15.25
CA VAL A 174 2.18 7.19 13.84
C VAL A 174 1.17 7.92 12.93
N LYS A 175 0.20 8.67 13.48
CA LYS A 175 -0.79 9.44 12.71
C LYS A 175 -0.76 10.91 13.09
N SER A 176 0.37 11.56 12.82
CA SER A 176 0.55 13.00 13.02
C SER A 176 -0.44 13.84 12.19
N ASN A 177 -0.88 13.33 11.03
CA ASN A 177 -2.04 13.83 10.26
C ASN A 177 -3.31 13.01 10.55
N LYS A 178 -4.41 13.67 10.90
CA LYS A 178 -5.70 13.00 11.15
C LYS A 178 -6.38 12.48 9.87
N ASP A 179 -6.01 13.02 8.72
CA ASP A 179 -6.60 12.65 7.43
C ASP A 179 -5.78 11.59 6.67
N ASP A 180 -4.63 11.20 7.24
CA ASP A 180 -3.75 10.16 6.71
C ASP A 180 -4.51 8.84 6.48
N LYS A 181 -4.30 8.26 5.30
CA LYS A 181 -4.99 7.10 4.76
C LYS A 181 -4.46 5.78 5.30
N ASN A 182 -3.20 5.72 5.72
CA ASN A 182 -2.59 4.47 6.15
C ASN A 182 -1.38 4.71 7.06
N VAL A 183 -1.13 3.75 7.95
CA VAL A 183 0.15 3.67 8.67
C VAL A 183 0.93 2.52 8.08
N MET A 184 2.16 2.78 7.66
CA MET A 184 3.03 1.78 7.06
C MET A 184 3.56 0.80 8.10
N PRO A 185 3.80 -0.47 7.73
CA PRO A 185 4.31 -1.47 8.67
C PRO A 185 5.62 -1.04 9.37
N TYR A 186 6.53 -0.38 8.64
CA TYR A 186 7.78 0.10 9.22
C TYR A 186 7.57 1.18 10.29
N GLU A 187 6.53 2.03 10.18
CA GLU A 187 6.21 3.02 11.21
C GLU A 187 5.70 2.36 12.49
N LEU A 188 4.93 1.27 12.35
CA LEU A 188 4.50 0.44 13.49
C LEU A 188 5.70 -0.25 14.17
N GLN A 189 6.65 -0.76 13.38
CA GLN A 189 7.89 -1.33 13.90
C GLN A 189 8.74 -0.27 14.61
N ASP A 190 8.89 0.92 14.02
CA ASP A 190 9.64 2.05 14.59
C ASP A 190 9.01 2.52 15.90
N PHE A 191 7.67 2.53 16.00
CA PHE A 191 6.98 2.80 17.27
C PHE A 191 7.41 1.81 18.36
N VAL A 192 7.40 0.50 18.08
CA VAL A 192 7.81 -0.51 19.07
C VAL A 192 9.26 -0.28 19.49
N GLN A 193 10.16 -0.05 18.52
CA GLN A 193 11.59 0.08 18.80
C GLN A 193 11.95 1.38 19.54
N SER A 194 11.20 2.46 19.33
CA SER A 194 11.52 3.78 19.88
C SER A 194 10.66 4.21 21.07
N GLN A 195 9.43 3.71 21.18
CA GLN A 195 8.44 4.16 22.18
C GLN A 195 8.10 3.11 23.24
N THR A 196 8.65 1.89 23.16
CA THR A 196 8.40 0.84 24.14
C THR A 196 9.69 0.30 24.75
N ASP A 197 9.70 0.15 26.06
CA ASP A 197 10.81 -0.46 26.79
C ASP A 197 10.61 -1.97 26.90
N GLY A 198 11.56 -2.76 26.41
CA GLY A 198 11.58 -4.21 26.61
C GLY A 198 10.86 -5.04 25.54
N HIS A 199 10.32 -4.41 24.49
CA HIS A 199 9.72 -5.09 23.34
C HIS A 199 10.55 -4.91 22.07
N GLY A 200 10.47 -5.90 21.19
CA GLY A 200 10.98 -5.86 19.83
C GLY A 200 9.86 -6.11 18.83
N ALA A 201 10.07 -5.69 17.59
CA ALA A 201 9.20 -6.00 16.47
C ALA A 201 10.03 -6.38 15.23
N LEU A 202 9.57 -7.38 14.50
CA LEU A 202 10.12 -7.77 13.20
C LEU A 202 9.00 -7.88 12.17
N ILE A 203 9.33 -7.53 10.92
CA ILE A 203 8.45 -7.65 9.75
C ILE A 203 9.11 -8.61 8.76
N ARG A 204 8.31 -9.49 8.17
CA ARG A 204 8.72 -10.49 7.18
C ARG A 204 7.63 -10.66 6.13
N TYR A 205 8.00 -11.28 5.02
CA TYR A 205 7.16 -11.48 3.84
C TYR A 205 7.11 -12.96 3.45
N GLY A 206 6.14 -13.31 2.60
CA GLY A 206 6.01 -14.67 2.07
C GLY A 206 5.53 -15.67 3.12
N GLY A 207 4.90 -15.22 4.21
CA GLY A 207 4.34 -16.09 5.22
C GLY A 207 3.29 -17.04 4.66
N ASP A 208 3.03 -18.12 5.40
CA ASP A 208 1.97 -19.07 5.06
C ASP A 208 1.17 -19.46 6.31
N THR A 209 0.03 -20.14 6.10
CA THR A 209 -0.85 -20.56 7.20
C THR A 209 -0.13 -21.46 8.22
N ASN A 210 0.83 -22.30 7.80
CA ASN A 210 1.57 -23.16 8.73
C ASN A 210 2.50 -22.35 9.62
N LEU A 211 3.15 -21.31 9.07
CA LEU A 211 3.96 -20.39 9.85
C LEU A 211 3.12 -19.63 10.89
N LEU A 212 1.97 -19.10 10.50
CA LEU A 212 1.06 -18.40 11.43
C LEU A 212 0.64 -19.34 12.57
N LYS A 213 0.25 -20.57 12.26
CA LYS A 213 -0.10 -21.58 13.25
C LYS A 213 1.07 -21.90 14.19
N LYS A 214 2.28 -22.04 13.65
CA LYS A 214 3.49 -22.31 14.44
C LYS A 214 3.81 -21.17 15.41
N LEU A 215 3.72 -19.92 14.97
CA LEU A 215 3.94 -18.73 15.80
C LEU A 215 2.89 -18.63 16.91
N VAL A 216 1.62 -18.73 16.55
CA VAL A 216 0.50 -18.65 17.50
C VAL A 216 0.52 -19.80 18.51
N ALA A 217 0.82 -21.04 18.09
CA ALA A 217 1.00 -22.16 19.01
C ALA A 217 2.21 -21.99 19.94
N GLY A 218 3.24 -21.25 19.51
CA GLY A 218 4.37 -20.83 20.35
C GLY A 218 4.06 -19.64 21.27
N GLY A 219 2.83 -19.12 21.28
CA GLY A 219 2.43 -17.99 22.11
C GLY A 219 2.79 -16.63 21.51
N PHE A 220 3.10 -16.54 20.22
CA PHE A 220 3.38 -15.28 19.52
C PHE A 220 2.21 -14.94 18.59
N PRO A 221 1.29 -14.05 18.99
CA PRO A 221 0.25 -13.57 18.09
C PRO A 221 0.88 -12.72 16.99
N VAL A 222 0.19 -12.62 15.84
CA VAL A 222 0.79 -12.10 14.61
C VAL A 222 -0.09 -10.99 14.05
N VAL A 223 0.50 -9.83 13.78
CA VAL A 223 -0.15 -8.77 13.01
C VAL A 223 0.13 -9.02 11.53
N THR A 224 -0.89 -9.00 10.69
CA THR A 224 -0.77 -9.13 9.22
C THR A 224 -1.47 -7.95 8.57
N GLU A 225 -1.20 -7.70 7.30
CA GLU A 225 -1.98 -6.78 6.48
C GLU A 225 -2.62 -7.55 5.33
N LYS A 226 -3.92 -7.34 5.09
CA LYS A 226 -4.63 -8.07 4.05
C LYS A 226 -5.61 -7.18 3.28
N GLY A 227 -5.88 -7.57 2.04
CA GLY A 227 -6.96 -7.05 1.24
C GLY A 227 -8.32 -7.36 1.87
N TYR A 228 -9.22 -6.38 1.80
CA TYR A 228 -10.56 -6.48 2.34
C TYR A 228 -11.56 -5.79 1.40
N TYR A 229 -12.58 -6.54 0.97
CA TYR A 229 -13.68 -5.98 0.18
C TYR A 229 -14.83 -5.62 1.11
N THR A 230 -15.04 -4.33 1.30
CA THR A 230 -16.08 -3.84 2.20
C THR A 230 -16.49 -2.41 1.84
N TYR A 231 -17.50 -1.89 2.52
CA TYR A 231 -17.86 -0.48 2.42
C TYR A 231 -16.86 0.36 3.18
N ASP A 232 -16.21 1.30 2.51
CA ASP A 232 -15.38 2.31 3.15
C ASP A 232 -16.24 3.33 3.93
N MET A 233 -15.58 4.26 4.62
CA MET A 233 -16.26 5.26 5.44
C MET A 233 -17.09 6.27 4.63
N THR A 234 -16.89 6.34 3.31
CA THR A 234 -17.74 7.09 2.38
C THR A 234 -18.96 6.27 1.94
N GLY A 235 -19.08 5.02 2.36
CA GLY A 235 -20.14 4.10 1.96
C GLY A 235 -19.95 3.53 0.55
N ARG A 236 -18.73 3.61 -0.01
CA ARG A 236 -18.38 2.98 -1.27
C ARG A 236 -17.87 1.57 -1.01
N TYR A 237 -18.45 0.58 -1.68
CA TYR A 237 -17.93 -0.79 -1.63
C TYR A 237 -16.69 -0.89 -2.51
N GLY A 238 -15.61 -1.48 -2.02
CA GLY A 238 -14.40 -1.69 -2.82
C GLY A 238 -13.29 -2.36 -2.04
N TRP A 239 -12.14 -2.52 -2.70
CA TRP A 239 -10.94 -3.05 -2.09
C TRP A 239 -10.24 -2.00 -1.21
N LEU A 240 -9.86 -2.40 0.00
CA LEU A 240 -9.02 -1.63 0.93
C LEU A 240 -8.02 -2.54 1.65
N GLY A 241 -6.91 -1.96 2.10
CA GLY A 241 -5.95 -2.59 3.00
C GLY A 241 -6.44 -2.55 4.44
N HIS A 242 -6.27 -3.65 5.17
CA HIS A 242 -6.64 -3.72 6.57
C HIS A 242 -5.69 -4.63 7.36
N TYR A 243 -5.21 -4.14 8.50
CA TYR A 243 -4.46 -4.94 9.45
C TYR A 243 -5.35 -5.94 10.18
N GLN A 244 -4.84 -7.15 10.41
CA GLN A 244 -5.51 -8.22 11.12
C GLN A 244 -4.58 -8.83 12.17
N PHE A 245 -5.09 -9.02 13.38
CA PHE A 245 -4.33 -9.56 14.49
C PHE A 245 -4.73 -11.01 14.76
N VAL A 246 -3.89 -11.94 14.29
CA VAL A 246 -4.08 -13.38 14.39
C VAL A 246 -3.70 -13.84 15.78
N THR A 247 -4.65 -14.47 16.47
CA THR A 247 -4.53 -14.89 17.88
C THR A 247 -4.92 -16.35 18.11
N GLY A 248 -5.32 -17.06 17.06
CA GLY A 248 -5.69 -18.46 17.15
C GLY A 248 -5.89 -19.11 15.79
N TYR A 249 -6.15 -20.42 15.82
CA TYR A 249 -6.59 -21.21 14.69
C TYR A 249 -7.38 -22.43 15.16
N ASP A 250 -8.17 -22.99 14.26
CA ASP A 250 -8.92 -24.23 14.48
C ASP A 250 -8.89 -25.08 13.21
N ASP A 251 -8.02 -26.10 13.18
CA ASP A 251 -7.89 -27.01 12.04
C ASP A 251 -9.13 -27.88 11.82
N THR A 252 -9.93 -28.10 12.87
CA THR A 252 -11.17 -28.86 12.74
C THR A 252 -12.21 -28.11 11.91
N LYS A 253 -12.09 -26.78 11.85
CA LYS A 253 -12.92 -25.89 11.04
C LYS A 253 -12.20 -25.34 9.80
N GLY A 254 -10.86 -25.39 9.78
CA GLY A 254 -10.04 -24.79 8.73
C GLY A 254 -10.03 -23.26 8.77
N VAL A 255 -9.96 -22.68 9.97
CA VAL A 255 -10.05 -21.21 10.18
C VAL A 255 -8.88 -20.66 11.00
N LEU A 256 -8.49 -19.42 10.68
CA LEU A 256 -7.72 -18.57 11.59
C LEU A 256 -8.70 -17.77 12.47
N VAL A 257 -8.31 -17.52 13.72
CA VAL A 257 -9.04 -16.67 14.65
C VAL A 257 -8.29 -15.34 14.78
N VAL A 258 -8.98 -14.25 14.50
CA VAL A 258 -8.41 -12.89 14.47
C VAL A 258 -9.18 -11.93 15.37
N GLN A 259 -8.54 -10.83 15.74
CA GLN A 259 -9.18 -9.68 16.35
C GLN A 259 -9.36 -8.60 15.27
N ASP A 260 -10.54 -8.56 14.66
CA ASP A 260 -10.84 -7.65 13.55
C ASP A 260 -11.25 -6.28 14.09
N THR A 261 -10.47 -5.25 13.75
CA THR A 261 -10.70 -3.90 14.31
C THR A 261 -11.79 -3.13 13.57
N TYR A 262 -12.14 -3.55 12.34
CA TYR A 262 -13.04 -2.83 11.45
C TYR A 262 -14.50 -3.16 11.69
N ILE A 263 -14.82 -4.44 11.86
CA ILE A 263 -16.22 -4.90 11.91
C ILE A 263 -16.83 -4.74 13.31
N PRO A 264 -18.16 -4.54 13.42
CA PRO A 264 -18.84 -4.66 14.71
C PRO A 264 -18.65 -6.06 15.30
N GLN A 265 -18.29 -6.15 16.59
CA GLN A 265 -18.04 -7.42 17.27
C GLN A 265 -16.93 -8.26 16.60
N GLY A 266 -15.83 -7.62 16.20
CA GLY A 266 -14.70 -8.29 15.54
C GLY A 266 -13.81 -9.13 16.45
N GLU A 267 -14.09 -9.22 17.74
CA GLU A 267 -13.36 -10.06 18.67
C GLU A 267 -13.49 -11.55 18.32
N ASN A 268 -12.36 -12.26 18.24
CA ASN A 268 -12.29 -13.68 17.88
C ASN A 268 -13.02 -14.05 16.57
N HIS A 269 -13.00 -13.15 15.59
CA HIS A 269 -13.58 -13.39 14.27
C HIS A 269 -12.86 -14.56 13.56
N GLU A 270 -13.62 -15.42 12.89
CA GLU A 270 -13.08 -16.59 12.18
C GLU A 270 -13.05 -16.31 10.67
N PHE A 271 -11.86 -16.40 10.06
CA PHE A 271 -11.71 -16.45 8.60
C PHE A 271 -11.30 -17.86 8.19
N THR A 272 -11.91 -18.41 7.13
CA THR A 272 -11.36 -19.65 6.56
C THR A 272 -9.92 -19.41 6.09
N TYR A 273 -9.08 -20.44 6.11
CA TYR A 273 -7.70 -20.33 5.61
C TYR A 273 -7.65 -19.77 4.19
N LYS A 274 -8.60 -20.16 3.34
CA LYS A 274 -8.70 -19.63 1.98
C LYS A 274 -9.01 -18.13 1.96
N GLU A 275 -10.07 -17.70 2.63
CA GLU A 275 -10.47 -16.28 2.64
C GLU A 275 -9.39 -15.37 3.22
N PHE A 276 -8.70 -15.84 4.26
CA PHE A 276 -7.59 -15.11 4.84
C PHE A 276 -6.43 -14.98 3.84
N ASN A 277 -5.98 -16.10 3.26
CA ASN A 277 -4.85 -16.13 2.33
C ASN A 277 -5.16 -15.37 1.03
N ASP A 278 -6.39 -15.41 0.52
CA ASP A 278 -6.80 -14.66 -0.67
C ASP A 278 -6.61 -13.16 -0.47
N GLY A 279 -6.96 -12.63 0.71
CA GLY A 279 -6.72 -11.22 1.06
C GLY A 279 -5.26 -10.94 1.40
N TRP A 280 -4.61 -11.84 2.16
CA TRP A 280 -3.24 -11.66 2.64
C TRP A 280 -2.23 -11.56 1.49
N ARG A 281 -2.52 -12.26 0.38
CA ARG A 281 -1.78 -12.15 -0.88
C ARG A 281 -1.62 -10.70 -1.35
N SER A 282 -2.59 -9.81 -1.16
CA SER A 282 -2.46 -8.42 -1.67
C SER A 282 -1.29 -7.62 -1.05
N PHE A 283 -0.68 -8.15 0.01
CA PHE A 283 0.41 -7.53 0.78
C PHE A 283 1.63 -8.44 0.89
N ASP A 284 1.90 -9.25 -0.15
CA ASP A 284 3.06 -10.15 -0.23
C ASP A 284 3.19 -11.09 0.98
N ASN A 285 2.04 -11.49 1.54
CA ASN A 285 1.93 -12.28 2.76
C ASN A 285 2.78 -11.72 3.91
N LEU A 286 2.74 -10.39 4.09
CA LEU A 286 3.41 -9.66 5.15
C LEU A 286 2.91 -10.08 6.53
N PHE A 287 3.83 -10.32 7.45
CA PHE A 287 3.52 -10.48 8.86
C PHE A 287 4.51 -9.72 9.74
N MET A 288 4.00 -9.24 10.86
CA MET A 288 4.73 -8.58 11.92
C MET A 288 4.50 -9.32 13.23
N VAL A 289 5.57 -9.54 13.99
CA VAL A 289 5.50 -10.10 15.34
C VAL A 289 6.10 -9.11 16.31
N VAL A 290 5.30 -8.74 17.31
CA VAL A 290 5.75 -8.00 18.50
C VAL A 290 6.03 -9.01 19.60
N TYR A 291 7.15 -8.85 20.29
CA TYR A 291 7.63 -9.82 21.29
C TYR A 291 8.41 -9.13 22.41
N PRO A 292 8.45 -9.68 23.63
CA PRO A 292 9.35 -9.21 24.66
C PRO A 292 10.78 -9.66 24.34
N LEU A 293 11.77 -8.79 24.57
CA LEU A 293 13.16 -9.01 24.17
C LEU A 293 13.79 -10.27 24.81
N ASP A 294 13.30 -10.70 25.97
CA ASP A 294 13.75 -11.93 26.65
C ASP A 294 13.27 -13.22 25.96
N ARG A 295 12.27 -13.15 25.08
CA ARG A 295 11.78 -14.28 24.26
C ARG A 295 12.23 -14.24 22.80
N GLU A 296 13.09 -13.30 22.41
CA GLU A 296 13.59 -13.17 21.04
C GLU A 296 14.18 -14.49 20.50
N GLY A 297 15.01 -15.18 21.30
CA GLY A 297 15.63 -16.44 20.89
C GLY A 297 14.61 -17.56 20.58
N GLU A 298 13.50 -17.60 21.31
CA GLU A 298 12.41 -18.56 21.06
C GLU A 298 11.67 -18.22 19.76
N LEU A 299 11.38 -16.94 19.55
CA LEU A 299 10.75 -16.45 18.32
C LEU A 299 11.61 -16.78 17.10
N LEU A 300 12.91 -16.49 17.13
CA LEU A 300 13.82 -16.78 16.01
C LEU A 300 13.88 -18.29 15.71
N GLN A 301 13.83 -19.14 16.74
CA GLN A 301 13.76 -20.59 16.57
C GLN A 301 12.43 -21.03 15.90
N LEU A 302 11.32 -20.38 16.25
CA LEU A 302 10.02 -20.64 15.62
C LEU A 302 9.97 -20.14 14.17
N LEU A 303 10.59 -19.00 13.87
CA LEU A 303 10.69 -18.48 12.50
C LEU A 303 11.53 -19.39 11.59
N GLY A 304 12.57 -20.03 12.14
CA GLY A 304 13.48 -20.83 11.33
C GLY A 304 14.15 -19.94 10.27
N ASP A 305 14.06 -20.32 9.00
CA ASP A 305 14.69 -19.54 7.92
C ASP A 305 14.07 -18.14 7.76
N TYR A 306 12.81 -17.92 8.18
CA TYR A 306 12.21 -16.58 8.21
C TYR A 306 12.91 -15.62 9.19
N ALA A 307 13.80 -16.10 10.06
CA ALA A 307 14.63 -15.22 10.88
C ALA A 307 15.55 -14.35 10.00
N ASP A 308 15.97 -14.86 8.84
CA ASP A 308 16.73 -14.11 7.83
C ASP A 308 15.77 -13.32 6.93
N THR A 309 15.96 -12.00 6.89
CA THR A 309 15.12 -11.09 6.09
C THR A 309 15.25 -11.37 4.60
N ASP A 310 16.46 -11.59 4.08
CA ASP A 310 16.69 -11.85 2.66
C ASP A 310 16.10 -13.21 2.27
N TRP A 311 16.20 -14.23 3.14
CA TRP A 311 15.55 -15.51 2.89
C TRP A 311 14.03 -15.35 2.79
N SER A 312 13.42 -14.61 3.72
CA SER A 312 11.98 -14.34 3.71
C SER A 312 11.54 -13.60 2.44
N SER A 313 12.31 -12.61 1.98
CA SER A 313 12.03 -11.90 0.74
C SER A 313 12.22 -12.78 -0.51
N ARG A 314 13.21 -13.69 -0.53
CA ARG A 314 13.35 -14.68 -1.61
C ARG A 314 12.21 -15.70 -1.62
N LYS A 315 11.72 -16.09 -0.43
CA LYS A 315 10.56 -16.98 -0.30
C LYS A 315 9.30 -16.32 -0.83
N ALA A 316 9.08 -15.06 -0.47
CA ALA A 316 7.99 -14.23 -0.99
C ALA A 316 8.07 -14.10 -2.52
N LEU A 317 9.26 -13.81 -3.05
CA LEU A 317 9.50 -13.72 -4.50
C LEU A 317 9.14 -15.02 -5.24
N GLU A 318 9.55 -16.17 -4.69
CA GLU A 318 9.24 -17.49 -5.25
C GLU A 318 7.73 -17.72 -5.33
N VAL A 319 7.02 -17.44 -4.23
CA VAL A 319 5.55 -17.58 -4.15
C VAL A 319 4.88 -16.67 -5.16
N ALA A 320 5.20 -15.37 -5.13
CA ALA A 320 4.62 -14.36 -6.01
C ALA A 320 4.86 -14.66 -7.50
N THR A 321 6.06 -15.13 -7.86
CA THR A 321 6.40 -15.51 -9.25
C THR A 321 5.58 -16.71 -9.73
N ASN A 322 5.44 -17.73 -8.89
CA ASN A 322 4.62 -18.90 -9.20
C ASN A 322 3.13 -18.54 -9.32
N GLU A 323 2.63 -17.69 -8.44
CA GLU A 323 1.25 -17.20 -8.47
C GLU A 323 0.98 -16.33 -9.71
N THR A 324 1.91 -15.46 -10.09
CA THR A 324 1.80 -14.62 -11.29
C THR A 324 1.61 -15.45 -12.56
N SER A 325 2.21 -16.64 -12.61
CA SER A 325 2.12 -17.56 -13.76
C SER A 325 0.85 -18.42 -13.77
N SER A 326 0.13 -18.51 -12.65
CA SER A 326 -0.99 -19.45 -12.48
C SER A 326 -2.34 -18.80 -12.21
N LEU A 327 -2.35 -17.59 -11.63
CA LEU A 327 -3.54 -16.83 -11.32
C LEU A 327 -3.96 -15.95 -12.51
N ILE A 328 -5.18 -15.42 -12.44
CA ILE A 328 -5.74 -14.52 -13.45
C ILE A 328 -6.43 -13.33 -12.79
N GLY A 329 -6.68 -12.27 -13.58
CA GLY A 329 -7.45 -11.12 -13.12
C GLY A 329 -6.78 -10.39 -11.95
N VAL A 330 -7.56 -9.98 -10.95
CA VAL A 330 -7.06 -9.18 -9.82
C VAL A 330 -6.06 -9.95 -8.95
N GLU A 331 -6.20 -11.27 -8.85
CA GLU A 331 -5.27 -12.11 -8.10
C GLU A 331 -3.89 -12.17 -8.78
N GLN A 332 -3.87 -12.26 -10.11
CA GLN A 332 -2.63 -12.17 -10.89
C GLN A 332 -1.97 -10.80 -10.75
N TYR A 333 -2.77 -9.74 -10.73
CA TYR A 333 -2.28 -8.39 -10.48
C TYR A 333 -1.57 -8.29 -9.12
N PHE A 334 -2.20 -8.78 -8.03
CA PHE A 334 -1.57 -8.78 -6.71
C PHE A 334 -0.28 -9.61 -6.69
N ALA A 335 -0.29 -10.80 -7.30
CA ALA A 335 0.91 -11.63 -7.38
C ALA A 335 2.04 -10.92 -8.14
N ALA A 336 1.75 -10.28 -9.28
CA ALA A 336 2.75 -9.52 -10.04
C ALA A 336 3.27 -8.30 -9.26
N PHE A 337 2.39 -7.62 -8.54
CA PHE A 337 2.77 -6.51 -7.66
C PHE A 337 3.72 -6.97 -6.55
N ASN A 338 3.44 -8.14 -5.95
CA ASN A 338 4.29 -8.75 -4.93
C ASN A 338 5.68 -9.15 -5.46
N VAL A 339 5.80 -9.58 -6.72
CA VAL A 339 7.12 -9.81 -7.34
C VAL A 339 7.95 -8.53 -7.28
N GLY A 340 7.34 -7.38 -7.61
CA GLY A 340 7.98 -6.07 -7.44
C GLY A 340 8.36 -5.75 -6.00
N THR A 341 7.44 -5.97 -5.06
CA THR A 341 7.67 -5.72 -3.61
C THR A 341 8.81 -6.57 -3.07
N SER A 342 8.86 -7.85 -3.43
CA SER A 342 9.92 -8.76 -3.05
C SER A 342 11.28 -8.35 -3.63
N HIS A 343 11.35 -7.93 -4.90
CA HIS A 343 12.58 -7.40 -5.48
C HIS A 343 13.05 -6.09 -4.81
N VAL A 344 12.13 -5.19 -4.43
CA VAL A 344 12.47 -4.00 -3.64
C VAL A 344 13.12 -4.38 -2.31
N ASN A 345 12.55 -5.36 -1.60
CA ASN A 345 13.10 -5.84 -0.34
C ASN A 345 14.50 -6.46 -0.50
N LEU A 346 14.77 -7.09 -1.65
CA LEU A 346 16.08 -7.62 -2.03
C LEU A 346 17.03 -6.56 -2.64
N LYS A 347 16.57 -5.31 -2.78
CA LYS A 347 17.30 -4.19 -3.42
C LYS A 347 17.62 -4.44 -4.91
N GLU A 348 16.84 -5.29 -5.55
CA GLU A 348 16.89 -5.64 -6.97
C GLU A 348 16.00 -4.65 -7.77
N TYR A 349 16.27 -3.34 -7.65
CA TYR A 349 15.34 -2.28 -8.06
C TYR A 349 14.99 -2.26 -9.56
N MET A 350 15.92 -2.69 -10.43
CA MET A 350 15.65 -2.79 -11.85
C MET A 350 14.64 -3.90 -12.16
N ASP A 351 14.81 -5.08 -11.54
CA ASP A 351 13.87 -6.20 -11.67
C ASP A 351 12.51 -5.85 -11.03
N ALA A 352 12.54 -5.12 -9.90
CA ALA A 352 11.33 -4.59 -9.29
C ALA A 352 10.55 -3.66 -10.23
N ALA A 353 11.25 -2.75 -10.93
CA ALA A 353 10.61 -1.81 -11.86
C ALA A 353 9.91 -2.55 -13.01
N TYR A 354 10.54 -3.57 -13.60
CA TYR A 354 9.90 -4.41 -14.62
C TYR A 354 8.69 -5.19 -14.10
N ALA A 355 8.78 -5.74 -12.88
CA ALA A 355 7.67 -6.44 -12.26
C ALA A 355 6.48 -5.50 -12.01
N TYR A 356 6.74 -4.27 -11.54
CA TYR A 356 5.69 -3.26 -11.37
C TYR A 356 5.11 -2.79 -12.70
N ASP A 357 5.93 -2.60 -13.75
CA ASP A 357 5.42 -2.28 -15.09
C ASP A 357 4.40 -3.33 -15.55
N TYR A 358 4.73 -4.61 -15.36
CA TYR A 358 3.83 -5.72 -15.68
C TYR A 358 2.58 -5.72 -14.80
N ALA A 359 2.71 -5.46 -13.50
CA ALA A 359 1.56 -5.32 -12.60
C ALA A 359 0.63 -4.18 -13.06
N PHE A 360 1.15 -3.00 -13.40
CA PHE A 360 0.34 -1.88 -13.88
C PHE A 360 -0.29 -2.16 -15.26
N GLN A 361 0.38 -2.95 -16.11
CA GLN A 361 -0.23 -3.46 -17.35
C GLN A 361 -1.42 -4.39 -17.07
N LEU A 362 -1.29 -5.31 -16.10
CA LEU A 362 -2.41 -6.16 -15.67
C LEU A 362 -3.55 -5.33 -15.10
N TYR A 363 -3.24 -4.35 -14.25
CA TYR A 363 -4.20 -3.42 -13.66
C TYR A 363 -5.00 -2.67 -14.73
N ALA A 364 -4.32 -2.14 -15.77
CA ALA A 364 -4.96 -1.44 -16.89
C ALA A 364 -6.02 -2.31 -17.61
N ASN A 365 -5.80 -3.62 -17.64
CA ASN A 365 -6.67 -4.61 -18.29
C ASN A 365 -7.79 -5.17 -17.39
N LEU A 366 -7.81 -4.85 -16.09
CA LEU A 366 -8.89 -5.27 -15.21
C LEU A 366 -10.23 -4.66 -15.65
N PRO A 367 -11.39 -5.18 -15.21
CA PRO A 367 -12.66 -4.46 -15.34
C PRO A 367 -12.58 -3.07 -14.69
N LYS A 368 -13.26 -2.08 -15.29
CA LYS A 368 -13.40 -0.73 -14.73
C LYS A 368 -14.61 -0.68 -13.80
N ASP A 369 -14.51 -1.40 -12.69
CA ASP A 369 -15.55 -1.43 -11.64
C ASP A 369 -14.97 -1.16 -10.26
N ASP A 370 -15.85 -0.98 -9.27
CA ASP A 370 -15.51 -0.65 -7.88
C ASP A 370 -14.62 -1.72 -7.18
N LEU A 371 -14.42 -2.90 -7.78
CA LEU A 371 -13.59 -3.97 -7.22
C LEU A 371 -12.12 -3.82 -7.62
N ARG A 372 -11.81 -2.93 -8.56
CA ARG A 372 -10.45 -2.61 -8.97
C ARG A 372 -9.67 -1.98 -7.80
N PRO A 373 -8.48 -2.50 -7.43
CA PRO A 373 -7.74 -2.07 -6.24
C PRO A 373 -6.96 -0.77 -6.47
N PHE A 374 -7.64 0.36 -6.67
CA PHE A 374 -6.98 1.65 -6.97
C PHE A 374 -6.21 2.24 -5.79
N ARG A 375 -6.44 1.75 -4.56
CA ARG A 375 -5.82 2.25 -3.32
C ARG A 375 -4.46 1.62 -3.01
N MET A 376 -3.87 0.83 -3.90
CA MET A 376 -2.63 0.09 -3.62
C MET A 376 -1.50 1.00 -3.12
N LEU A 377 -1.36 2.18 -3.71
CA LEU A 377 -0.32 3.16 -3.35
C LEU A 377 -0.59 3.90 -2.04
N TRP A 378 -1.79 3.72 -1.44
CA TRP A 378 -2.04 4.21 -0.08
C TRP A 378 -1.32 3.33 0.94
N TYR A 379 -1.10 2.06 0.62
CA TYR A 379 -0.59 1.07 1.57
C TYR A 379 0.83 0.58 1.23
N GLN A 380 1.30 0.82 0.00
CA GLN A 380 2.56 0.24 -0.49
C GLN A 380 3.34 1.26 -1.32
N THR A 381 4.54 1.61 -0.85
CA THR A 381 5.45 2.57 -1.51
C THR A 381 6.48 1.92 -2.44
N GLY A 382 6.53 0.59 -2.50
CA GLY A 382 7.52 -0.17 -3.28
C GLY A 382 7.72 0.32 -4.73
N PRO A 383 6.67 0.67 -5.51
CA PRO A 383 6.83 1.24 -6.84
C PRO A 383 7.70 2.51 -6.90
N TYR A 384 7.61 3.40 -5.90
CA TYR A 384 8.45 4.61 -5.86
C TYR A 384 9.93 4.26 -5.68
N PHE A 385 10.25 3.32 -4.79
CA PHE A 385 11.62 2.83 -4.61
C PHE A 385 12.15 2.21 -5.90
N ALA A 386 11.36 1.34 -6.53
CA ALA A 386 11.76 0.64 -7.75
C ALA A 386 12.08 1.61 -8.90
N TYR A 387 11.20 2.55 -9.20
CA TYR A 387 11.42 3.52 -10.28
C TYR A 387 12.53 4.51 -9.93
N TYR A 388 12.57 5.04 -8.70
CA TYR A 388 13.62 5.98 -8.31
C TYR A 388 15.03 5.37 -8.38
N TYR A 389 15.23 4.20 -7.77
CA TYR A 389 16.55 3.57 -7.72
C TYR A 389 16.96 2.87 -9.03
N SER A 390 16.02 2.68 -9.97
CA SER A 390 16.35 2.31 -11.35
C SER A 390 16.61 3.51 -12.27
N GLY A 391 16.49 4.74 -11.75
CA GLY A 391 16.74 5.98 -12.50
C GLY A 391 15.56 6.49 -13.32
N ARG A 392 14.36 5.94 -13.11
CA ARG A 392 13.12 6.29 -13.81
C ARG A 392 12.36 7.38 -13.04
N TYR A 393 12.91 8.58 -13.03
CA TYR A 393 12.45 9.68 -12.18
C TYR A 393 11.12 10.30 -12.66
N GLN A 394 10.90 10.42 -13.96
CA GLN A 394 9.63 10.88 -14.52
C GLN A 394 8.49 9.90 -14.21
N ASP A 395 8.74 8.58 -14.24
CA ASP A 395 7.75 7.57 -13.85
C ASP A 395 7.38 7.69 -12.36
N VAL A 396 8.32 8.07 -11.48
CA VAL A 396 8.01 8.41 -10.07
C VAL A 396 7.08 9.62 -9.99
N ILE A 397 7.38 10.69 -10.74
CA ILE A 397 6.57 11.91 -10.77
C ILE A 397 5.16 11.62 -11.30
N ASP A 398 5.05 10.88 -12.41
CA ASP A 398 3.78 10.53 -13.04
C ASP A 398 2.94 9.62 -12.14
N LEU A 399 3.58 8.66 -11.46
CA LEU A 399 2.90 7.78 -10.49
C LEU A 399 2.38 8.58 -9.28
N ALA A 400 3.16 9.53 -8.77
CA ALA A 400 2.73 10.41 -7.68
C ALA A 400 1.54 11.27 -8.09
N ASN A 401 1.58 11.88 -9.29
CA ASN A 401 0.48 12.69 -9.81
C ASN A 401 -0.82 11.88 -9.95
N ILE A 402 -0.74 10.67 -10.52
CA ILE A 402 -1.91 9.79 -10.63
C ILE A 402 -2.42 9.37 -9.24
N THR A 403 -1.52 9.14 -8.28
CA THR A 403 -1.94 8.82 -6.91
C THR A 403 -2.74 9.97 -6.31
N PHE A 404 -2.27 11.22 -6.43
CA PHE A 404 -2.99 12.41 -5.99
C PHE A 404 -4.34 12.60 -6.71
N ASP A 405 -4.45 12.26 -8.00
CA ASP A 405 -5.73 12.31 -8.71
C ASP A 405 -6.77 11.36 -8.09
N THR A 406 -6.34 10.21 -7.54
CA THR A 406 -7.23 9.22 -6.92
C THR A 406 -7.58 9.50 -5.47
N VAL A 407 -6.71 10.17 -4.70
CA VAL A 407 -6.88 10.32 -3.24
C VAL A 407 -7.03 11.77 -2.78
N GLY A 408 -6.68 12.72 -3.64
CA GLY A 408 -6.46 14.13 -3.26
C GLY A 408 -5.00 14.40 -2.87
N ASP A 409 -4.65 15.67 -2.70
CA ASP A 409 -3.30 16.18 -2.48
C ASP A 409 -2.97 16.42 -0.98
N ASP A 410 -3.94 16.26 -0.08
CA ASP A 410 -3.79 16.58 1.36
C ASP A 410 -3.48 15.36 2.24
N VAL A 411 -2.90 14.30 1.66
CA VAL A 411 -2.56 13.03 2.34
C VAL A 411 -1.32 12.35 1.71
N LEU A 412 -0.85 11.25 2.32
CA LEU A 412 0.25 10.40 1.86
C LEU A 412 1.58 11.18 1.74
N GLU A 413 2.17 11.56 2.87
CA GLU A 413 3.44 12.28 2.93
C GLU A 413 4.57 11.58 2.15
N GLU A 414 4.57 10.25 2.05
CA GLU A 414 5.55 9.51 1.28
C GLU A 414 5.43 9.79 -0.21
N THR A 415 4.22 10.01 -0.72
CA THR A 415 4.01 10.32 -2.14
C THR A 415 4.61 11.67 -2.49
N TRP A 416 4.40 12.67 -1.63
CA TRP A 416 5.05 13.98 -1.74
C TRP A 416 6.56 13.87 -1.68
N TYR A 417 7.08 13.16 -0.69
CA TYR A 417 8.52 12.93 -0.55
C TYR A 417 9.12 12.26 -1.79
N TRP A 418 8.52 11.21 -2.32
CA TRP A 418 9.05 10.49 -3.48
C TRP A 418 8.98 11.31 -4.76
N ARG A 419 7.92 12.10 -4.97
CA ARG A 419 7.88 13.05 -6.08
C ARG A 419 8.98 14.10 -5.97
N GLY A 420 9.16 14.70 -4.78
CA GLY A 420 10.23 15.66 -4.53
C GLY A 420 11.64 15.06 -4.72
N MET A 421 11.85 13.80 -4.31
CA MET A 421 13.10 13.08 -4.58
C MET A 421 13.39 12.97 -6.08
N ALA A 422 12.39 12.61 -6.88
CA ALA A 422 12.53 12.48 -8.33
C ALA A 422 12.70 13.83 -9.03
N GLU A 423 11.96 14.85 -8.62
CA GLU A 423 12.13 16.24 -9.09
C GLU A 423 13.55 16.75 -8.81
N LEU A 424 14.07 16.49 -7.61
CA LEU A 424 15.44 16.84 -7.25
C LEU A 424 16.46 16.13 -8.14
N ALA A 425 16.26 14.83 -8.41
CA ALA A 425 17.12 14.05 -9.30
C ALA A 425 17.11 14.58 -10.75
N LEU A 426 15.99 15.15 -11.20
CA LEU A 426 15.86 15.84 -12.49
C LEU A 426 16.34 17.30 -12.48
N GLY A 427 16.88 17.78 -11.35
CA GLY A 427 17.38 19.16 -11.20
C GLY A 427 16.28 20.21 -10.99
N GLN A 428 15.06 19.79 -10.68
CA GLN A 428 13.90 20.66 -10.41
C GLN A 428 13.85 21.04 -8.93
N THR A 429 14.91 21.67 -8.42
CA THR A 429 15.11 21.91 -6.98
C THR A 429 13.98 22.68 -6.30
N ASP A 430 13.40 23.69 -6.97
CA ASP A 430 12.31 24.49 -6.38
C ASP A 430 11.02 23.67 -6.18
N ALA A 431 10.72 22.77 -7.13
CA ALA A 431 9.58 21.87 -7.03
C ALA A 431 9.81 20.86 -5.90
N ALA A 432 11.01 20.26 -5.85
CA ALA A 432 11.37 19.32 -4.80
C ALA A 432 11.27 19.91 -3.40
N ILE A 433 11.71 21.16 -3.19
CA ILE A 433 11.57 21.86 -1.91
C ILE A 433 10.09 22.03 -1.54
N ALA A 434 9.22 22.37 -2.50
CA ALA A 434 7.79 22.52 -2.25
C ALA A 434 7.19 21.18 -1.79
N ASP A 435 7.54 20.09 -2.45
CA ASP A 435 7.08 18.74 -2.13
C ASP A 435 7.60 18.24 -0.78
N PHE A 436 8.88 18.47 -0.45
CA PHE A 436 9.41 18.11 0.87
C PHE A 436 8.74 18.91 1.99
N ARG A 437 8.47 20.20 1.79
CA ARG A 437 7.70 21.00 2.75
C ARG A 437 6.30 20.47 2.93
N GLU A 438 5.66 20.03 1.87
CA GLU A 438 4.31 19.46 1.97
C GLU A 438 4.31 18.13 2.72
N SER A 439 5.31 17.26 2.48
CA SER A 439 5.48 16.02 3.26
C SER A 439 5.62 16.30 4.76
N VAL A 440 6.39 17.34 5.13
CA VAL A 440 6.57 17.75 6.53
C VAL A 440 5.36 18.53 7.08
N ARG A 441 4.61 19.25 6.23
CA ARG A 441 3.37 19.90 6.66
C ARG A 441 2.32 18.87 7.05
N LEU A 442 2.24 17.77 6.29
CA LEU A 442 1.36 16.64 6.59
C LEU A 442 1.85 15.91 7.84
N HIS A 443 3.14 15.62 7.92
CA HIS A 443 3.76 14.92 9.04
C HIS A 443 4.98 15.72 9.56
N PRO A 444 4.81 16.58 10.58
CA PRO A 444 5.87 17.47 11.08
C PRO A 444 7.18 16.80 11.49
N ASP A 445 7.11 15.55 11.95
CA ASP A 445 8.25 14.73 12.37
C ASP A 445 8.72 13.75 11.29
N PHE A 446 8.25 13.91 10.04
CA PHE A 446 8.63 13.05 8.92
C PHE A 446 10.10 13.23 8.55
N THR A 447 10.93 12.40 9.19
CA THR A 447 12.39 12.48 9.14
C THR A 447 12.96 12.49 7.71
N PRO A 448 12.45 11.70 6.73
CA PRO A 448 12.95 11.76 5.37
C PRO A 448 12.79 13.15 4.71
N GLY A 449 11.63 13.79 4.88
CA GLY A 449 11.37 15.13 4.33
C GLY A 449 12.23 16.20 5.03
N LEU A 450 12.30 16.16 6.37
CA LEU A 450 13.15 17.05 7.17
C LEU A 450 14.62 16.96 6.75
N TYR A 451 15.12 15.74 6.56
CA TYR A 451 16.50 15.50 6.13
C TYR A 451 16.79 16.15 4.78
N GLN A 452 15.91 16.00 3.77
CA GLN A 452 16.15 16.61 2.46
C GLN A 452 16.12 18.13 2.50
N LEU A 453 15.20 18.72 3.28
CA LEU A 453 15.17 20.18 3.49
C LEU A 453 16.46 20.69 4.14
N GLU A 454 16.97 19.98 5.16
CA GLU A 454 18.25 20.28 5.79
C GLU A 454 19.42 20.19 4.80
N GLN A 455 19.50 19.13 4.00
CA GLN A 455 20.55 18.97 2.98
C GLN A 455 20.53 20.11 1.94
N LEU A 456 19.34 20.64 1.64
CA LEU A 456 19.16 21.78 0.73
C LEU A 456 19.38 23.14 1.42
N GLY A 457 19.62 23.15 2.74
CA GLY A 457 19.84 24.38 3.52
C GLY A 457 18.56 25.21 3.69
N VAL A 458 17.40 24.58 3.66
CA VAL A 458 16.09 25.22 3.69
C VAL A 458 15.33 24.79 4.95
N SER A 459 14.66 25.73 5.60
CA SER A 459 13.78 25.41 6.74
C SER A 459 12.44 24.85 6.28
N PRO A 460 11.86 23.90 7.05
CA PRO A 460 10.51 23.38 6.83
C PRO A 460 9.46 24.48 6.66
#